data_AF-A0A1S1JL68-F1
#
_entry.id   AF-A0A1S1JL68-F1
#
_cell.length_a   1.000
_cell.length_b   1.000
_cell.length_c   1.000
_cell.angle_alpha   90.00
_cell.angle_beta   90.00
_cell.angle_gamma   90.00
#
_symmetry.space_group_name_H-M   'P 1'
#
loop_
_entity.id
_entity.type
_entity.pdbx_description
1 polymer ?
#
loop_
_entity_poly.entity_id
_entity_poly.type
_entity_poly.pdbx_seq_one_letter_code
_entity_poly.pdbx_strand_id
1 'polypeptide(L)'
;MSAARAERDAAQNAAKRTGSGPLELARRIAAALNAPDMANVEDFNFFWITAVAADGRIVVANNYGLGYIPEQVNLPDQVVMASADESIPSAERASWVTYPVVAVQRWAQQNDTTLRAVIACEHQFTNVDSGVHQEVLAPEDIPAKGKMAGRDRLQVIAPQISGRLAQISDADLVKILPPAPVDTNPPEDRRLELWDKVWQPLASSASNRGAVHLEAFLAYAHHAQEWAVFDAHAAADGPAQRRAVAAFIYWQHIGQLIADAIEA
;
A
#
# COMPACT_ATOMS: atom_id res chain seq x y z
N MET A 1 22.40 38.71 28.10
CA MET A 1 21.91 37.66 27.17
C MET A 1 22.53 37.92 25.80
N SER A 2 23.17 36.92 25.18
CA SER A 2 23.99 37.10 23.97
C SER A 2 23.18 37.02 22.67
N ALA A 3 23.53 37.83 21.67
CA ALA A 3 22.91 37.84 20.34
C ALA A 3 22.92 36.46 19.65
N ALA A 4 23.98 35.66 19.86
CA ALA A 4 24.08 34.30 19.33
C ALA A 4 23.04 33.33 19.93
N ARG A 5 22.55 33.61 21.15
CA ARG A 5 21.50 32.82 21.79
C ARG A 5 20.12 33.22 21.25
N ALA A 6 19.92 34.51 21.00
CA ALA A 6 18.72 35.02 20.35
C ALA A 6 18.60 34.56 18.88
N GLU A 7 19.70 34.46 18.13
CA GLU A 7 19.70 33.89 16.77
C GLU A 7 19.41 32.39 16.76
N ARG A 8 19.98 31.61 17.68
CA ARG A 8 19.65 30.19 17.83
C ARG A 8 18.20 29.97 18.22
N ASP A 9 17.69 30.75 19.15
CA ASP A 9 16.29 30.68 19.56
C ASP A 9 15.37 31.16 18.43
N ALA A 10 15.77 32.14 17.62
CA ALA A 10 15.02 32.59 16.45
C ALA A 10 15.01 31.54 15.33
N ALA A 11 16.12 30.86 15.07
CA ALA A 11 16.21 29.77 14.09
C ALA A 11 15.41 28.54 14.54
N GLN A 12 15.49 28.16 15.81
CA GLN A 12 14.67 27.07 16.38
C GLN A 12 13.18 27.45 16.41
N ASN A 13 12.85 28.71 16.65
CA ASN A 13 11.47 29.19 16.57
C ASN A 13 10.97 29.32 15.13
N ALA A 14 11.83 29.62 14.14
CA ALA A 14 11.48 29.61 12.73
C ALA A 14 11.23 28.18 12.20
N ALA A 15 12.05 27.22 12.63
CA ALA A 15 11.85 25.80 12.37
C ALA A 15 10.59 25.23 13.06
N LYS A 16 10.20 25.78 14.23
CA LYS A 16 8.96 25.41 14.91
C LYS A 16 7.71 26.12 14.38
N ARG A 17 7.85 27.31 13.76
CA ARG A 17 6.75 28.10 13.18
C ARG A 17 6.39 27.69 11.75
N THR A 18 7.24 26.90 11.11
CA THR A 18 6.92 26.13 9.91
C THR A 18 6.58 24.72 10.36
N GLY A 19 5.31 24.41 10.60
CA GLY A 19 4.92 23.01 10.85
C GLY A 19 5.56 22.12 9.77
N SER A 20 6.20 21.01 10.17
CA SER A 20 7.06 20.18 9.32
C SER A 20 6.57 20.16 7.88
N GLY A 21 7.36 20.71 6.96
CA GLY A 21 6.91 20.89 5.57
C GLY A 21 6.48 19.54 4.96
N PRO A 22 5.63 19.53 3.91
CA PRO A 22 5.16 18.29 3.28
C PRO A 22 6.29 17.30 2.94
N LEU A 23 7.47 17.80 2.56
CA LEU A 23 8.65 16.98 2.29
C LEU A 23 9.20 16.27 3.54
N GLU A 24 9.27 16.95 4.68
CA GLU A 24 9.75 16.36 5.94
C GLU A 24 8.76 15.31 6.47
N LEU A 25 7.46 15.57 6.34
CA LEU A 25 6.43 14.59 6.65
C LEU A 25 6.50 13.38 5.71
N ALA A 26 6.62 13.60 4.40
CA ALA A 26 6.78 12.54 3.41
C ALA A 26 8.04 11.71 3.70
N ARG A 27 9.16 12.34 4.08
CA ARG A 27 10.40 11.63 4.42
C ARG A 27 10.23 10.70 5.63
N ARG A 28 9.54 11.16 6.68
CA ARG A 28 9.24 10.32 7.85
C ARG A 28 8.31 9.15 7.50
N ILE A 29 7.31 9.38 6.66
CA ILE A 29 6.41 8.32 6.19
C ILE A 29 7.18 7.30 5.34
N ALA A 30 8.03 7.78 4.43
CA ALA A 30 8.87 6.92 3.58
C ALA A 30 9.81 6.02 4.41
N ALA A 31 10.44 6.59 5.44
CA ALA A 31 11.28 5.83 6.37
C ALA A 31 10.48 4.81 7.16
N ALA A 32 9.32 5.21 7.69
CA ALA A 32 8.44 4.30 8.42
C ALA A 32 7.96 3.14 7.54
N LEU A 33 7.50 3.41 6.32
CA LEU A 33 7.03 2.37 5.39
C LEU A 33 8.12 1.38 4.97
N ASN A 34 9.39 1.80 4.94
CA ASN A 34 10.52 0.93 4.64
C ASN A 34 11.15 0.29 5.90
N ALA A 35 10.50 0.41 7.07
CA ALA A 35 10.91 -0.30 8.28
C ALA A 35 10.68 -1.83 8.14
N PRO A 36 11.50 -2.66 8.80
CA PRO A 36 11.46 -4.12 8.61
C PRO A 36 10.14 -4.78 9.04
N ASP A 37 9.35 -4.14 9.90
CA ASP A 37 8.04 -4.64 10.34
C ASP A 37 6.88 -4.22 9.41
N MET A 38 7.11 -3.41 8.38
CA MET A 38 6.07 -2.93 7.44
C MET A 38 5.93 -3.79 6.17
N ALA A 39 6.58 -4.95 6.13
CA ALA A 39 6.42 -5.98 5.10
C ALA A 39 6.19 -7.34 5.76
N ASN A 40 5.51 -8.27 5.09
CA ASN A 40 5.47 -9.65 5.59
C ASN A 40 6.82 -10.33 5.35
N VAL A 41 7.12 -11.39 6.09
CA VAL A 41 8.36 -12.18 5.89
C VAL A 41 8.36 -12.81 4.49
N GLU A 42 7.17 -13.13 3.99
CA GLU A 42 6.91 -13.73 2.68
C GLU A 42 6.96 -12.70 1.53
N ASP A 43 6.91 -11.39 1.82
CA ASP A 43 6.90 -10.32 0.82
C ASP A 43 8.32 -10.08 0.26
N PHE A 44 8.84 -11.05 -0.49
CA PHE A 44 10.21 -11.01 -0.98
C PHE A 44 10.47 -9.78 -1.85
N ASN A 45 11.57 -9.07 -1.56
CA ASN A 45 11.97 -7.81 -2.21
C ASN A 45 10.84 -6.75 -2.25
N PHE A 46 9.88 -6.79 -1.33
CA PHE A 46 8.86 -5.75 -1.24
C PHE A 46 9.44 -4.42 -0.76
N PHE A 47 9.00 -3.32 -1.37
CA PHE A 47 9.39 -1.99 -0.94
C PHE A 47 8.37 -0.93 -1.31
N TRP A 48 8.43 0.19 -0.57
CA TRP A 48 7.60 1.37 -0.80
C TRP A 48 8.41 2.50 -1.42
N ILE A 49 7.77 3.21 -2.37
CA ILE A 49 8.17 4.52 -2.84
C ILE A 49 7.20 5.55 -2.28
N THR A 50 7.72 6.66 -1.78
CA THR A 50 6.91 7.83 -1.37
C THR A 50 7.27 9.01 -2.25
N ALA A 51 6.31 9.86 -2.58
CA ALA A 51 6.52 11.08 -3.33
C ALA A 51 5.74 12.23 -2.70
N VAL A 52 6.18 13.46 -2.99
CA VAL A 52 5.46 14.67 -2.63
C VAL A 52 5.14 15.47 -3.89
N ALA A 53 3.87 15.81 -4.07
CA ALA A 53 3.41 16.61 -5.20
C ALA A 53 3.61 18.13 -4.95
N ALA A 54 3.51 18.93 -6.00
CA ALA A 54 3.64 20.39 -5.96
C ALA A 54 2.62 21.05 -5.04
N ASP A 55 1.41 20.49 -4.98
CA ASP A 55 0.32 20.89 -4.10
C ASP A 55 0.48 20.40 -2.64
N GLY A 56 1.55 19.65 -2.34
CA GLY A 56 1.85 19.13 -1.01
C GLY A 56 1.20 17.80 -0.66
N ARG A 57 0.43 17.17 -1.57
CA ARG A 57 -0.08 15.81 -1.36
C ARG A 57 1.07 14.81 -1.28
N ILE A 58 0.95 13.84 -0.37
CA ILE A 58 1.89 12.75 -0.19
C ILE A 58 1.30 11.52 -0.87
N VAL A 59 2.06 10.89 -1.76
CA VAL A 59 1.60 9.73 -2.53
C VAL A 59 2.57 8.60 -2.36
N VAL A 60 2.05 7.38 -2.22
CA VAL A 60 2.85 6.16 -2.07
C VAL A 60 2.48 5.14 -3.13
N ALA A 61 3.45 4.28 -3.44
CA ALA A 61 3.28 3.09 -4.27
C ALA A 61 4.25 2.00 -3.78
N ASN A 62 3.98 0.74 -4.11
CA ASN A 62 4.91 -0.36 -3.89
C ASN A 62 5.05 -1.23 -5.14
N ASN A 63 6.06 -2.09 -5.14
CA ASN A 63 6.43 -2.90 -6.30
C ASN A 63 5.53 -4.13 -6.56
N TYR A 64 4.56 -4.41 -5.69
CA TYR A 64 3.50 -5.40 -5.96
C TYR A 64 2.29 -4.72 -6.64
N GLY A 65 2.15 -3.40 -6.50
CA GLY A 65 1.16 -2.62 -7.24
C GLY A 65 -0.29 -2.89 -6.82
N LEU A 66 -1.21 -2.38 -7.65
CA LEU A 66 -2.68 -2.51 -7.57
C LEU A 66 -3.29 -2.57 -6.16
N GLY A 67 -2.95 -1.58 -5.32
CA GLY A 67 -3.57 -1.42 -4.00
C GLY A 67 -3.12 -2.42 -2.94
N TYR A 68 -2.13 -3.27 -3.20
CA TYR A 68 -1.61 -4.18 -2.16
C TYR A 68 -1.03 -3.40 -0.97
N ILE A 69 -1.48 -3.72 0.24
CA ILE A 69 -1.00 -3.16 1.49
C ILE A 69 -0.90 -4.31 2.51
N PRO A 70 0.29 -4.58 3.09
CA PRO A 70 0.44 -5.56 4.16
C PRO A 70 -0.48 -5.25 5.36
N GLU A 71 -0.97 -6.28 6.04
CA GLU A 71 -2.04 -6.13 7.06
C GLU A 71 -1.66 -5.21 8.22
N GLN A 72 -0.39 -5.19 8.58
CA GLN A 72 0.18 -4.38 9.66
C GLN A 72 0.41 -2.91 9.30
N VAL A 73 0.22 -2.53 8.03
CA VAL A 73 0.45 -1.16 7.56
C VAL A 73 -0.83 -0.34 7.71
N ASN A 74 -0.72 0.77 8.42
CA ASN A 74 -1.71 1.85 8.43
C ASN A 74 -1.13 3.08 7.72
N LEU A 75 -1.86 3.63 6.75
CA LEU A 75 -1.45 4.85 6.07
C LEU A 75 -2.09 6.08 6.73
N PRO A 76 -1.33 7.14 7.04
CA PRO A 76 -1.89 8.40 7.52
C PRO A 76 -2.99 8.93 6.59
N ASP A 77 -3.96 9.66 7.14
CA ASP A 77 -5.17 10.09 6.42
C ASP A 77 -4.89 10.89 5.14
N GLN A 78 -3.83 11.69 5.15
CA GLN A 78 -3.42 12.54 4.04
C GLN A 78 -2.63 11.84 2.92
N VAL A 79 -2.30 10.55 3.07
CA VAL A 79 -1.47 9.80 2.10
C VAL A 79 -2.34 9.19 1.02
N VAL A 80 -2.00 9.37 -0.25
CA VAL A 80 -2.69 8.71 -1.37
C VAL A 80 -1.93 7.46 -1.78
N MET A 81 -2.63 6.36 -2.02
CA MET A 81 -2.04 5.14 -2.61
C MET A 81 -2.25 5.20 -4.12
N ALA A 82 -1.19 5.47 -4.89
CA ALA A 82 -1.29 5.71 -6.34
C ALA A 82 -1.98 4.57 -7.07
N SER A 83 -1.62 3.31 -6.76
CA SER A 83 -2.15 2.13 -7.44
C SER A 83 -3.58 1.75 -7.02
N ALA A 84 -4.12 2.39 -5.98
CA ALA A 84 -5.51 2.24 -5.54
C ALA A 84 -6.42 3.41 -6.00
N ASP A 85 -5.89 4.38 -6.75
CA ASP A 85 -6.68 5.51 -7.25
C ASP A 85 -7.53 5.08 -8.46
N GLU A 86 -8.75 4.64 -8.20
CA GLU A 86 -9.71 4.18 -9.21
C GLU A 86 -10.25 5.30 -10.13
N SER A 87 -9.89 6.57 -9.88
CA SER A 87 -10.14 7.63 -10.88
C SER A 87 -9.23 7.49 -12.10
N ILE A 88 -8.12 6.74 -11.97
CA ILE A 88 -7.20 6.41 -13.05
C ILE A 88 -7.67 5.10 -13.73
N PRO A 89 -7.81 5.09 -15.08
CA PRO A 89 -8.22 3.90 -15.83
C PRO A 89 -7.38 2.65 -15.52
N SER A 90 -8.01 1.47 -15.56
CA SER A 90 -7.33 0.20 -15.25
C SER A 90 -6.14 -0.06 -16.18
N ALA A 91 -6.27 0.19 -17.49
CA ALA A 91 -5.18 0.08 -18.47
C ALA A 91 -3.96 0.91 -18.08
N GLU A 92 -4.20 2.15 -17.63
CA GLU A 92 -3.14 3.04 -17.21
C GLU A 92 -2.45 2.46 -15.97
N ARG A 93 -3.21 2.12 -14.91
CA ARG A 93 -2.65 1.49 -13.69
C ARG A 93 -1.89 0.19 -13.97
N ALA A 94 -2.36 -0.61 -14.93
CA ALA A 94 -1.71 -1.85 -15.37
C ALA A 94 -0.35 -1.58 -16.02
N SER A 95 -0.22 -0.51 -16.82
CA SER A 95 1.00 -0.19 -17.57
C SER A 95 2.23 0.09 -16.68
N TRP A 96 2.00 0.49 -15.42
CA TRP A 96 3.06 0.75 -14.43
C TRP A 96 2.97 -0.15 -13.21
N VAL A 97 2.27 -1.29 -13.32
CA VAL A 97 2.35 -2.36 -12.33
C VAL A 97 3.81 -2.80 -12.19
N THR A 98 4.25 -3.06 -10.96
CA THR A 98 5.65 -3.39 -10.61
C THR A 98 6.68 -2.26 -10.72
N TYR A 99 6.27 -1.04 -11.12
CA TYR A 99 7.15 0.11 -11.27
C TYR A 99 6.70 1.29 -10.38
N PRO A 100 6.97 1.23 -9.06
CA PRO A 100 6.39 2.19 -8.10
C PRO A 100 6.88 3.64 -8.25
N VAL A 101 8.05 3.89 -8.85
CA VAL A 101 8.47 5.26 -9.20
C VAL A 101 7.63 5.79 -10.37
N VAL A 102 7.38 4.97 -11.39
CA VAL A 102 6.51 5.32 -12.52
C VAL A 102 5.07 5.52 -12.02
N ALA A 103 4.64 4.72 -11.06
CA ALA A 103 3.33 4.85 -10.42
C ALA A 103 3.06 6.25 -9.87
N VAL A 104 3.95 6.77 -9.04
CA VAL A 104 3.77 8.10 -8.44
C VAL A 104 3.91 9.23 -9.47
N GLN A 105 4.74 9.03 -10.51
CA GLN A 105 4.85 9.97 -11.63
C GLN A 105 3.56 10.04 -12.44
N ARG A 106 3.01 8.88 -12.84
CA ARG A 106 1.78 8.79 -13.62
C ARG A 106 0.57 9.26 -12.82
N TRP A 107 0.52 8.93 -11.53
CA TRP A 107 -0.51 9.48 -10.65
C TRP A 107 -0.52 11.01 -10.65
N ALA A 108 0.66 11.65 -10.57
CA ALA A 108 0.75 13.10 -10.60
C ALA A 108 0.26 13.69 -11.94
N GLN A 109 0.63 13.07 -13.06
CA GLN A 109 0.18 13.46 -14.39
C GLN A 109 -1.34 13.36 -14.55
N GLN A 110 -1.95 12.25 -14.09
CA GLN A 110 -3.40 12.02 -14.16
C GLN A 110 -4.20 12.94 -13.21
N ASN A 111 -3.52 13.56 -12.23
CA ASN A 111 -4.08 14.49 -11.26
C ASN A 111 -3.73 15.96 -11.56
N ASP A 112 -3.29 16.27 -12.78
CA ASP A 112 -2.91 17.61 -13.24
C ASP A 112 -1.92 18.34 -12.29
N THR A 113 -0.97 17.58 -11.72
CA THR A 113 0.04 18.09 -10.80
C THR A 113 1.44 17.58 -11.18
N THR A 114 2.47 18.09 -10.52
CA THR A 114 3.86 17.65 -10.72
C THR A 114 4.45 17.13 -9.41
N LEU A 115 5.44 16.25 -9.51
CA LEU A 115 6.19 15.82 -8.33
C LEU A 115 7.26 16.85 -7.98
N ARG A 116 7.42 17.14 -6.68
CA ARG A 116 8.54 17.91 -6.15
C ARG A 116 9.72 17.01 -5.80
N ALA A 117 9.43 15.83 -5.25
CA ALA A 117 10.44 14.87 -4.84
C ALA A 117 9.88 13.45 -4.83
N VAL A 118 10.76 12.48 -5.05
CA VAL A 118 10.55 11.04 -4.78
C VAL A 118 11.53 10.62 -3.69
N ILE A 119 11.07 9.83 -2.73
CA ILE A 119 11.76 9.45 -1.51
C ILE A 119 11.83 7.93 -1.41
N ALA A 120 13.04 7.39 -1.32
CA ALA A 120 13.29 5.96 -1.32
C ALA A 120 14.70 5.64 -0.77
N CYS A 121 14.99 4.37 -0.49
CA CYS A 121 16.35 3.90 -0.23
C CYS A 121 17.18 3.90 -1.53
N GLU A 122 18.50 4.05 -1.43
CA GLU A 122 19.39 4.17 -2.61
C GLU A 122 19.20 3.04 -3.64
N HIS A 123 19.15 1.79 -3.19
CA HIS A 123 19.00 0.63 -4.08
C HIS A 123 17.69 0.66 -4.89
N GLN A 124 16.65 1.35 -4.40
CA GLN A 124 15.33 1.45 -5.04
C GLN A 124 15.33 2.46 -6.21
N PHE A 125 16.33 3.32 -6.30
CA PHE A 125 16.55 4.24 -7.44
C PHE A 125 17.49 3.65 -8.52
N THR A 126 18.08 2.48 -8.29
CA THR A 126 19.03 1.88 -9.23
C THR A 126 18.39 1.68 -10.60
N ASN A 127 18.98 2.29 -11.64
CA ASN A 127 18.48 2.25 -13.03
C ASN A 127 17.09 2.85 -13.25
N VAL A 128 16.62 3.73 -12.35
CA VAL A 128 15.32 4.41 -12.47
C VAL A 128 15.54 5.93 -12.47
N ASP A 129 15.17 6.57 -13.57
CA ASP A 129 15.10 8.03 -13.63
C ASP A 129 13.75 8.50 -13.08
N SER A 130 13.78 9.22 -11.95
CA SER A 130 12.57 9.79 -11.35
C SER A 130 12.13 11.11 -12.00
N GLY A 131 12.97 11.71 -12.86
CA GLY A 131 12.69 12.99 -13.52
C GLY A 131 12.54 14.20 -12.58
N VAL A 132 12.70 14.01 -11.27
CA VAL A 132 12.57 15.02 -10.21
C VAL A 132 13.62 14.82 -9.13
N HIS A 133 13.62 15.65 -8.08
CA HIS A 133 14.52 15.50 -6.93
C HIS A 133 14.37 14.13 -6.28
N GLN A 134 15.48 13.39 -6.13
CA GLN A 134 15.53 12.13 -5.39
C GLN A 134 16.03 12.40 -3.97
N GLU A 135 15.15 12.20 -3.00
CA GLU A 135 15.48 12.24 -1.57
C GLU A 135 15.84 10.83 -1.11
N VAL A 136 17.13 10.57 -0.93
CA VAL A 136 17.62 9.24 -0.55
C VAL A 136 17.52 9.06 0.97
N LEU A 137 16.92 7.95 1.40
CA LEU A 137 16.95 7.48 2.78
C LEU A 137 18.20 6.63 3.00
N ALA A 138 19.01 7.00 3.98
CA ALA A 138 20.11 6.16 4.44
C ALA A 138 19.59 5.09 5.41
N PRO A 139 20.29 3.95 5.59
CA PRO A 139 19.86 2.91 6.52
C PRO A 139 19.59 3.40 7.94
N GLU A 140 20.35 4.39 8.42
CA GLU A 140 20.19 5.03 9.73
C GLU A 140 18.93 5.89 9.86
N ASP A 141 18.30 6.27 8.74
CA ASP A 141 17.02 7.00 8.74
C ASP A 141 15.84 6.06 9.00
N ILE A 142 16.01 4.76 8.74
CA ILE A 142 14.94 3.77 8.85
C ILE A 142 14.77 3.40 10.32
N PRO A 143 13.59 3.63 10.92
CA PRO A 143 13.34 3.24 12.30
C PRO A 143 13.26 1.72 12.42
N ALA A 144 13.53 1.20 13.62
CA ALA A 144 13.37 -0.22 13.90
C ALA A 144 11.90 -0.71 13.78
N LYS A 145 10.94 0.20 13.92
CA LYS A 145 9.51 -0.05 13.73
C LYS A 145 8.84 1.08 12.96
N GLY A 146 8.05 0.75 11.96
CA GLY A 146 7.37 1.67 11.07
C GLY A 146 5.93 2.00 11.44
N LYS A 147 5.45 1.53 12.60
CA LYS A 147 4.05 1.67 12.99
C LYS A 147 3.58 3.13 12.95
N MET A 148 2.54 3.37 12.16
CA MET A 148 1.87 4.67 12.04
C MET A 148 0.39 4.54 12.45
N ALA A 149 -0.23 5.68 12.77
CA ALA A 149 -1.67 5.77 12.93
C ALA A 149 -2.30 6.18 11.59
N GLY A 150 -3.52 5.71 11.32
CA GLY A 150 -4.27 6.07 10.12
C GLY A 150 -5.14 4.93 9.64
N ARG A 151 -5.40 4.94 8.34
CA ARG A 151 -6.30 4.03 7.64
C ARG A 151 -5.67 2.66 7.45
N ASP A 152 -6.43 1.61 7.75
CA ASP A 152 -6.06 0.24 7.39
C ASP A 152 -6.16 -0.01 5.87
N ARG A 153 -5.68 -1.17 5.42
CA ARG A 153 -5.67 -1.55 4.00
C ARG A 153 -7.02 -1.43 3.29
N LEU A 154 -8.13 -1.77 3.96
CA LEU A 154 -9.46 -1.69 3.36
C LEU A 154 -9.97 -0.25 3.31
N GLN A 155 -9.69 0.54 4.36
CA GLN A 155 -10.00 1.96 4.40
C GLN A 155 -9.24 2.77 3.33
N VAL A 156 -8.03 2.32 2.96
CA VAL A 156 -7.25 2.97 1.89
C VAL A 156 -7.82 2.69 0.52
N ILE A 157 -8.09 1.42 0.19
CA ILE A 157 -8.49 1.04 -1.18
C ILE A 157 -9.99 1.18 -1.44
N ALA A 158 -10.84 1.03 -0.41
CA ALA A 158 -12.28 1.05 -0.56
C ALA A 158 -12.97 1.75 0.64
N PRO A 159 -12.74 3.07 0.83
CA PRO A 159 -13.21 3.80 2.01
C PRO A 159 -14.73 3.75 2.21
N GLN A 160 -15.52 3.78 1.13
CA GLN A 160 -16.99 3.69 1.22
C GLN A 160 -17.45 2.28 1.61
N ILE A 161 -16.72 1.22 1.21
CA ILE A 161 -17.03 -0.15 1.62
C ILE A 161 -16.66 -0.35 3.09
N SER A 162 -15.48 0.11 3.50
CA SER A 162 -15.06 0.10 4.90
C SER A 162 -16.06 0.84 5.81
N GLY A 163 -16.50 2.03 5.39
CA GLY A 163 -17.50 2.82 6.11
C GLY A 163 -18.83 2.09 6.27
N ARG A 164 -19.29 1.36 5.24
CA ARG A 164 -20.49 0.51 5.33
C ARG A 164 -20.29 -0.67 6.27
N LEU A 165 -19.14 -1.36 6.19
CA LEU A 165 -18.82 -2.48 7.08
C LEU A 165 -18.82 -2.05 8.55
N ALA A 166 -18.34 -0.85 8.86
CA ALA A 166 -18.35 -0.29 10.21
C ALA A 166 -19.77 -0.06 10.79
N GLN A 167 -20.79 0.07 9.94
CA GLN A 167 -22.19 0.21 10.38
C GLN A 167 -22.90 -1.13 10.61
N ILE A 168 -22.32 -2.25 10.16
CA ILE A 168 -22.89 -3.59 10.34
C ILE A 168 -22.52 -4.07 11.74
N SER A 169 -23.50 -4.55 12.51
CA SER A 169 -23.23 -5.14 13.83
C SER A 169 -22.49 -6.48 13.71
N ASP A 170 -21.74 -6.90 14.73
CA ASP A 170 -21.06 -8.21 14.70
C ASP A 170 -22.06 -9.37 14.47
N ALA A 171 -23.28 -9.27 15.00
CA ALA A 171 -24.33 -10.27 14.82
C ALA A 171 -24.87 -10.37 13.37
N ASP A 172 -24.66 -9.33 12.56
CA ASP A 172 -25.14 -9.25 11.18
C ASP A 172 -24.05 -9.55 10.14
N LEU A 173 -22.78 -9.70 10.55
CA LEU A 173 -21.65 -9.93 9.64
C LEU A 173 -21.84 -11.17 8.75
N VAL A 174 -22.44 -12.23 9.27
CA VAL A 174 -22.73 -13.46 8.50
C VAL A 174 -23.63 -13.20 7.28
N LYS A 175 -24.44 -12.14 7.30
CA LYS A 175 -25.40 -11.82 6.23
C LYS A 175 -24.74 -11.25 4.98
N ILE A 176 -23.48 -10.79 5.09
CA ILE A 176 -22.72 -10.23 3.96
C ILE A 176 -21.64 -11.17 3.44
N LEU A 177 -21.47 -12.33 4.09
CA LEU A 177 -20.58 -13.37 3.60
C LEU A 177 -21.25 -14.18 2.48
N PRO A 178 -20.46 -14.73 1.55
CA PRO A 178 -20.92 -15.83 0.73
C PRO A 178 -21.46 -16.98 1.61
N PRO A 179 -22.40 -17.81 1.08
CA PRO A 179 -22.91 -18.96 1.81
C PRO A 179 -21.78 -19.83 2.38
N ALA A 180 -21.99 -20.36 3.58
CA ALA A 180 -21.03 -21.27 4.19
C ALA A 180 -20.77 -22.47 3.27
N PRO A 181 -19.51 -22.90 3.11
CA PRO A 181 -19.21 -24.14 2.40
C PRO A 181 -19.95 -25.33 3.04
N VAL A 182 -20.38 -26.28 2.21
CA VAL A 182 -20.99 -27.53 2.70
C VAL A 182 -19.95 -28.40 3.41
N ASP A 183 -18.69 -28.29 3.00
CA ASP A 183 -17.54 -28.91 3.67
C ASP A 183 -17.01 -28.00 4.78
N THR A 184 -16.95 -28.51 6.00
CA THR A 184 -16.43 -27.78 7.16
C THR A 184 -14.90 -27.86 7.29
N ASN A 185 -14.24 -28.64 6.44
CA ASN A 185 -12.77 -28.69 6.41
C ASN A 185 -12.21 -27.37 5.85
N PRO A 186 -11.06 -26.91 6.36
CA PRO A 186 -10.36 -25.78 5.75
C PRO A 186 -10.01 -26.08 4.29
N PRO A 187 -10.01 -25.07 3.40
CA PRO A 187 -9.42 -25.19 2.08
C PRO A 187 -7.96 -25.68 2.17
N GLU A 188 -7.43 -26.25 1.10
CA GLU A 188 -6.00 -26.53 1.03
C GLU A 188 -5.21 -25.22 1.15
N ASP A 189 -4.24 -25.13 2.08
CA ASP A 189 -3.46 -23.90 2.24
C ASP A 189 -2.36 -23.81 1.17
N ARG A 190 -2.65 -23.12 0.07
CA ARG A 190 -1.71 -22.84 -1.02
C ARG A 190 -1.22 -21.41 -1.01
N ARG A 191 -1.46 -20.65 0.07
CA ARG A 191 -1.12 -19.21 0.12
C ARG A 191 0.37 -18.98 -0.12
N LEU A 192 1.24 -19.76 0.52
CA LEU A 192 2.70 -19.64 0.32
C LEU A 192 3.11 -19.96 -1.13
N GLU A 193 2.62 -21.08 -1.69
CA GLU A 193 2.93 -21.49 -3.06
C GLU A 193 2.47 -20.45 -4.09
N LEU A 194 1.27 -19.89 -3.91
CA LEU A 194 0.73 -18.87 -4.80
C LEU A 194 1.46 -17.54 -4.63
N TRP A 195 1.82 -17.15 -3.40
CA TRP A 195 2.58 -15.94 -3.14
C TRP A 195 3.97 -15.98 -3.77
N ASP A 196 4.61 -17.16 -3.78
CA ASP A 196 5.88 -17.35 -4.47
C ASP A 196 5.80 -16.99 -5.97
N LYS A 197 4.67 -17.31 -6.60
CA LYS A 197 4.44 -16.95 -8.02
C LYS A 197 4.19 -15.45 -8.20
N VAL A 198 3.71 -14.74 -7.19
CA VAL A 198 3.46 -13.28 -7.25
C VAL A 198 4.77 -12.50 -7.34
N TRP A 199 5.76 -12.83 -6.51
CA TRP A 199 7.00 -12.05 -6.45
C TRP A 199 8.02 -12.45 -7.51
N GLN A 200 8.03 -13.71 -7.97
CA GLN A 200 9.00 -14.21 -8.95
C GLN A 200 9.15 -13.33 -10.22
N PRO A 201 8.06 -12.86 -10.86
CA PRO A 201 8.16 -11.97 -12.01
C PRO A 201 8.86 -10.63 -11.72
N LEU A 202 8.85 -10.16 -10.47
CA LEU A 202 9.50 -8.91 -10.07
C LEU A 202 11.02 -8.97 -10.20
N ALA A 203 11.60 -10.17 -10.11
CA ALA A 203 13.02 -10.44 -10.33
C ALA A 203 13.39 -10.59 -11.82
N SER A 204 12.41 -10.61 -12.72
CA SER A 204 12.61 -10.76 -14.16
C SER A 204 12.78 -9.42 -14.88
N SER A 205 13.57 -9.43 -15.96
CA SER A 205 13.69 -8.34 -16.93
C SER A 205 12.80 -8.54 -18.17
N ALA A 206 11.97 -9.59 -18.20
CA ALA A 206 11.09 -9.88 -19.32
C ALA A 206 10.06 -8.76 -19.52
N SER A 207 9.79 -8.40 -20.78
CA SER A 207 8.86 -7.33 -21.14
C SER A 207 7.41 -7.61 -20.72
N ASN A 208 7.03 -8.89 -20.62
CA ASN A 208 5.70 -9.31 -20.17
C ASN A 208 5.61 -9.56 -18.66
N ARG A 209 6.62 -9.19 -17.86
CA ARG A 209 6.64 -9.47 -16.41
C ARG A 209 5.42 -8.94 -15.66
N GLY A 210 4.90 -7.78 -16.08
CA GLY A 210 3.71 -7.17 -15.47
C GLY A 210 2.48 -8.05 -15.64
N ALA A 211 2.25 -8.58 -16.84
CA ALA A 211 1.13 -9.49 -17.11
C ALA A 211 1.24 -10.79 -16.30
N VAL A 212 2.43 -11.41 -16.28
CA VAL A 212 2.66 -12.64 -15.49
C VAL A 212 2.47 -12.39 -14.00
N HIS A 213 2.93 -11.24 -13.49
CA HIS A 213 2.71 -10.82 -12.11
C HIS A 213 1.22 -10.67 -11.79
N LEU A 214 0.46 -9.98 -12.65
CA LEU A 214 -0.97 -9.77 -12.47
C LEU A 214 -1.76 -11.10 -12.47
N GLU A 215 -1.47 -12.02 -13.39
CA GLU A 215 -2.11 -13.33 -13.43
C GLU A 215 -1.83 -14.14 -12.14
N ALA A 216 -0.58 -14.16 -11.69
CA ALA A 216 -0.21 -14.82 -10.43
C ALA A 216 -0.88 -14.15 -9.23
N PHE A 217 -0.97 -12.82 -9.22
CA PHE A 217 -1.57 -12.07 -8.14
C PHE A 217 -3.09 -12.26 -8.08
N LEU A 218 -3.76 -12.36 -9.22
CA LEU A 218 -5.18 -12.70 -9.28
C LEU A 218 -5.45 -14.08 -8.66
N ALA A 219 -4.63 -15.07 -9.02
CA ALA A 219 -4.74 -16.42 -8.47
C ALA A 219 -4.55 -16.44 -6.94
N TYR A 220 -3.58 -15.67 -6.42
CA TYR A 220 -3.40 -15.52 -4.99
C TYR A 220 -4.59 -14.80 -4.34
N ALA A 221 -5.05 -13.69 -4.89
CA ALA A 221 -6.15 -12.90 -4.33
C ALA A 221 -7.43 -13.74 -4.21
N HIS A 222 -7.76 -14.56 -5.21
CA HIS A 222 -8.89 -15.50 -5.14
C HIS A 222 -8.71 -16.53 -4.02
N HIS A 223 -7.53 -17.10 -3.87
CA HIS A 223 -7.28 -18.09 -2.81
C HIS A 223 -7.27 -17.45 -1.40
N ALA A 224 -6.73 -16.24 -1.26
CA ALA A 224 -6.75 -15.49 -0.02
C ALA A 224 -8.19 -15.06 0.37
N GLN A 225 -9.02 -14.74 -0.63
CA GLN A 225 -10.44 -14.48 -0.45
C GLN A 225 -11.18 -15.74 0.05
N GLU A 226 -10.93 -16.90 -0.54
CA GLU A 226 -11.51 -18.19 -0.11
C GLU A 226 -11.18 -18.51 1.36
N TRP A 227 -9.91 -18.36 1.74
CA TRP A 227 -9.47 -18.51 3.13
C TRP A 227 -10.15 -17.51 4.07
N ALA A 228 -10.27 -16.25 3.68
CA ALA A 228 -10.94 -15.24 4.49
C ALA A 228 -12.43 -15.53 4.71
N VAL A 229 -13.11 -16.15 3.73
CA VAL A 229 -14.50 -16.63 3.90
C VAL A 229 -14.55 -17.78 4.91
N PHE A 230 -13.64 -18.75 4.80
CA PHE A 230 -13.56 -19.85 5.76
C PHE A 230 -13.32 -19.32 7.18
N ASP A 231 -12.33 -18.45 7.36
CA ASP A 231 -11.99 -17.84 8.66
C ASP A 231 -13.17 -17.05 9.24
N ALA A 232 -13.97 -16.38 8.40
CA ALA A 232 -15.12 -15.62 8.85
C ALA A 232 -16.26 -16.51 9.36
N HIS A 233 -16.45 -17.69 8.77
CA HIS A 233 -17.41 -18.69 9.28
C HIS A 233 -16.88 -19.47 10.48
N ALA A 234 -15.56 -19.68 10.57
CA ALA A 234 -14.89 -20.40 11.65
C ALA A 234 -14.53 -19.51 12.87
N ALA A 235 -14.74 -18.20 12.78
CA ALA A 235 -14.34 -17.24 13.81
C ALA A 235 -14.97 -17.51 15.18
N ALA A 236 -14.15 -17.46 16.23
CA ALA A 236 -14.59 -17.74 17.60
C ALA A 236 -15.41 -16.60 18.24
N ASP A 237 -15.28 -15.38 17.74
CA ASP A 237 -15.97 -14.19 18.25
C ASP A 237 -16.23 -13.15 17.15
N GLY A 238 -17.08 -12.17 17.47
CA GLY A 238 -17.46 -11.07 16.56
C GLY A 238 -16.26 -10.26 16.03
N PRO A 239 -15.32 -9.82 16.89
CA PRO A 239 -14.11 -9.14 16.43
C PRO A 239 -13.24 -9.95 15.45
N ALA A 240 -13.08 -11.26 15.68
CA ALA A 240 -12.37 -12.15 14.77
C ALA A 240 -13.12 -12.29 13.43
N GLN A 241 -14.44 -12.49 13.49
CA GLN A 241 -15.29 -12.55 12.30
C GLN A 241 -15.19 -11.25 11.49
N ARG A 242 -15.20 -10.09 12.15
CA ARG A 242 -15.08 -8.78 11.50
C ARG A 242 -13.75 -8.63 10.76
N ARG A 243 -12.64 -9.05 11.38
CA ARG A 243 -11.32 -9.03 10.72
C ARG A 243 -11.30 -9.93 9.48
N ALA A 244 -11.85 -11.13 9.59
CA ALA A 244 -11.93 -12.07 8.46
C ALA A 244 -12.85 -11.54 7.33
N VAL A 245 -14.00 -10.94 7.67
CA VAL A 245 -14.89 -10.26 6.71
C VAL A 245 -14.18 -9.10 6.02
N ALA A 246 -13.42 -8.28 6.76
CA ALA A 246 -12.64 -7.19 6.19
C ALA A 246 -11.55 -7.71 5.25
N ALA A 247 -10.88 -8.81 5.60
CA ALA A 247 -9.91 -9.49 4.75
C ALA A 247 -10.56 -10.05 3.47
N PHE A 248 -11.74 -10.67 3.59
CA PHE A 248 -12.52 -11.16 2.45
C PHE A 248 -12.83 -10.02 1.47
N ILE A 249 -13.36 -8.90 1.96
CA ILE A 249 -13.70 -7.74 1.13
C ILE A 249 -12.45 -7.13 0.50
N TYR A 250 -11.35 -7.03 1.26
CA TYR A 250 -10.08 -6.52 0.76
C TYR A 250 -9.57 -7.38 -0.41
N TRP A 251 -9.50 -8.70 -0.25
CA TRP A 251 -9.02 -9.60 -1.31
C TRP A 251 -9.96 -9.66 -2.50
N GLN A 252 -11.28 -9.58 -2.29
CA GLN A 252 -12.25 -9.43 -3.36
C GLN A 252 -11.98 -8.16 -4.19
N HIS A 253 -11.76 -7.03 -3.52
CA HIS A 253 -11.53 -5.75 -4.19
C HIS A 253 -10.19 -5.75 -4.94
N ILE A 254 -9.11 -6.25 -4.32
CA ILE A 254 -7.81 -6.44 -5.00
C ILE A 254 -7.96 -7.34 -6.23
N GLY A 255 -8.66 -8.47 -6.10
CA GLY A 255 -8.93 -9.38 -7.21
C GLY A 255 -9.64 -8.68 -8.37
N GLN A 256 -10.65 -7.85 -8.09
CA GLN A 256 -11.34 -7.06 -9.12
C GLN A 256 -10.41 -6.04 -9.79
N LEU A 257 -9.62 -5.28 -9.01
CA LEU A 257 -8.67 -4.31 -9.57
C LEU A 257 -7.65 -4.98 -10.51
N ILE A 258 -7.21 -6.20 -10.16
CA ILE A 258 -6.29 -6.99 -10.99
C ILE A 258 -6.99 -7.54 -12.23
N ALA A 259 -8.20 -8.08 -12.11
CA ALA A 259 -8.98 -8.57 -13.25
C ALA A 259 -9.23 -7.45 -14.28
N ASP A 260 -9.68 -6.28 -13.81
CA ASP A 260 -9.91 -5.10 -14.65
C ASP A 260 -8.62 -4.62 -15.34
N ALA A 261 -7.45 -4.83 -14.73
CA ALA A 261 -6.14 -4.48 -15.28
C ALA A 261 -5.66 -5.49 -16.33
N ILE A 262 -6.03 -6.77 -16.20
CA ILE A 262 -5.71 -7.84 -17.17
C ILE A 262 -6.58 -7.70 -18.43
N GLU A 263 -7.83 -7.29 -18.28
CA GLU A 263 -8.80 -7.16 -19.39
C GLU A 263 -8.67 -5.87 -20.20
N ALA A 264 -7.80 -4.94 -19.78
CA ALA A 264 -7.73 -3.56 -20.27
C ALA A 264 -6.96 -3.37 -21.59
#